data_AF-A0A3M9YPQ5-F1
#
_entry.id   AF-A0A3M9YPQ5-F1
#
_cell.length_a   1.000
_cell.length_b   1.000
_cell.length_c   1.000
_cell.angle_alpha   90.00
_cell.angle_beta   90.00
_cell.angle_gamma   90.00
#
_symmetry.space_group_name_H-M   'P 1'
#
loop_
_entity.id
_entity.type
_entity.pdbx_description
1 polymer ?
#
loop_
_entity_poly.entity_id
_entity_poly.type
_entity_poly.pdbx_seq_one_letter_code
_entity_poly.pdbx_strand_id
1 'polypeptide(L)'
;MDESFEDAALVYAFGATTAFLTETSATMHGDAASQMNELLQYSLEAHRRVDLGPDSFIRLDETPLITNKRIMTCIYLEIAMMPLKFYDRSFGHLREAITMIQVVQTRQRSAETLRGADLVMFQRLYWEAYIHERFLTIASGFPSILPPLKSGVPMRDPIIAAHIQIGFDRIIELFTILDDVFLSNWDGREDRATQITVDWIESKQVQLDQHEINAAESERELRFSGHDGFTELQHADLFITRLWIRTLLWQLALSKGFLRLAPAHTHEGLSLQFPALRLTTQLRSLVSRLDSIASISTQGSGILQKLFEITSTIADVLAVSVNQPSMESHIEDFLYIARFLINFERMRDKHRVYLQEKMDTLRGSYPGLPFSPVPLGALSQASSPMDQL
;
A
#
# COMPACT_ATOMS: atom_id res chain seq x y z
N MET A 1 -10.70 4.72 -38.12
CA MET A 1 -11.06 4.32 -36.74
C MET A 1 -9.95 4.93 -35.90
N ASP A 2 -10.02 6.24 -35.72
CA ASP A 2 -8.99 6.99 -35.01
C ASP A 2 -9.24 6.78 -33.53
N GLU A 3 -8.59 5.75 -32.97
CA GLU A 3 -8.49 5.61 -31.52
C GLU A 3 -7.76 6.84 -31.00
N SER A 4 -8.42 7.62 -30.14
CA SER A 4 -7.78 8.73 -29.43
C SER A 4 -6.54 8.17 -28.73
N PHE A 5 -5.35 8.74 -28.97
CA PHE A 5 -4.12 8.32 -28.30
C PHE A 5 -4.28 8.28 -26.76
N GLU A 6 -5.18 9.10 -26.22
CA GLU A 6 -5.58 9.08 -24.81
C GLU A 6 -6.29 7.77 -24.40
N ASP A 7 -7.23 7.29 -25.22
CA ASP A 7 -7.93 6.04 -24.97
C ASP A 7 -6.98 4.85 -25.08
N ALA A 8 -6.12 4.85 -26.10
CA ALA A 8 -5.08 3.83 -26.26
C ALA A 8 -4.14 3.80 -25.04
N ALA A 9 -3.63 4.97 -24.61
CA ALA A 9 -2.74 5.08 -23.47
C ALA A 9 -3.37 4.51 -22.19
N LEU A 10 -4.63 4.86 -21.92
CA LEU A 10 -5.37 4.38 -20.76
C LEU A 10 -5.60 2.86 -20.81
N VAL A 11 -6.04 2.34 -21.95
CA VAL A 11 -6.31 0.90 -22.12
C VAL A 11 -5.04 0.09 -21.94
N TYR A 12 -3.92 0.51 -22.53
CA TYR A 12 -2.64 -0.16 -22.36
C TYR A 12 -2.12 -0.10 -20.91
N ALA A 13 -2.24 1.04 -20.23
CA ALA A 13 -1.84 1.17 -18.83
C ALA A 13 -2.68 0.27 -17.90
N PHE A 14 -4.00 0.25 -18.12
CA PHE A 14 -4.94 -0.61 -17.41
C PHE A 14 -4.65 -2.10 -17.68
N GLY A 15 -4.38 -2.45 -18.95
CA GLY A 15 -3.98 -3.80 -19.35
C GLY A 15 -2.69 -4.25 -18.67
N ALA A 16 -1.66 -3.39 -18.63
CA ALA A 16 -0.40 -3.70 -17.95
C ALA A 16 -0.61 -3.93 -16.43
N THR A 17 -1.45 -3.10 -15.81
CA THR A 17 -1.80 -3.23 -14.39
C THR A 17 -2.55 -4.54 -14.11
N THR A 18 -3.57 -4.85 -14.91
CA THR A 18 -4.40 -6.04 -14.69
C THR A 18 -3.66 -7.33 -15.02
N ALA A 19 -2.87 -7.39 -16.10
CA ALA A 19 -2.01 -8.54 -16.42
C ALA A 19 -1.12 -8.92 -15.22
N PHE A 20 -0.49 -7.93 -14.57
CA PHE A 20 0.29 -8.17 -13.37
C PHE A 20 -0.57 -8.71 -12.21
N LEU A 21 -1.75 -8.16 -11.99
CA LEU A 21 -2.61 -8.54 -10.86
C LEU A 21 -3.29 -9.91 -11.08
N THR A 22 -3.57 -10.32 -12.31
CA THR A 22 -4.34 -11.55 -12.58
C THR A 22 -3.50 -12.79 -12.84
N GLU A 23 -2.20 -12.66 -13.11
CA GLU A 23 -1.35 -13.82 -13.41
C GLU A 23 -0.69 -14.49 -12.19
N THR A 24 -1.01 -15.75 -11.94
CA THR A 24 -0.30 -16.59 -10.95
C THR A 24 1.10 -16.96 -11.44
N SER A 25 2.11 -17.12 -10.58
CA SER A 25 3.49 -17.31 -11.08
C SER A 25 3.71 -18.59 -11.90
N ALA A 26 2.81 -19.57 -11.80
CA ALA A 26 2.75 -20.73 -12.71
C ALA A 26 2.64 -20.35 -14.21
N THR A 27 2.14 -19.16 -14.55
CA THR A 27 2.08 -18.61 -15.92
C THR A 27 3.12 -17.54 -16.20
N MET A 28 3.88 -17.09 -15.19
CA MET A 28 5.01 -16.15 -15.32
C MET A 28 6.26 -16.82 -15.93
N HIS A 29 6.08 -17.63 -16.97
CA HIS A 29 7.16 -18.04 -17.87
C HIS A 29 7.26 -17.01 -18.99
N GLY A 30 8.20 -16.07 -18.93
CA GLY A 30 8.65 -15.19 -20.04
C GLY A 30 7.60 -14.27 -20.71
N ASP A 31 6.48 -14.83 -21.16
CA ASP A 31 5.39 -14.27 -21.94
C ASP A 31 4.62 -13.18 -21.18
N ALA A 32 4.25 -13.42 -19.92
CA ALA A 32 3.51 -12.46 -19.09
C ALA A 32 4.28 -11.15 -18.82
N ALA A 33 5.55 -11.28 -18.42
CA ALA A 33 6.42 -10.14 -18.18
C ALA A 33 6.73 -9.39 -19.49
N SER A 34 6.89 -10.12 -20.59
CA SER A 34 7.05 -9.55 -21.93
C SER A 34 5.80 -8.77 -22.35
N GLN A 35 4.61 -9.35 -22.16
CA GLN A 35 3.33 -8.72 -22.47
C GLN A 35 3.10 -7.47 -21.62
N MET A 36 3.38 -7.53 -20.31
CA MET A 36 3.31 -6.36 -19.43
C MET A 36 4.26 -5.24 -19.88
N ASN A 37 5.50 -5.59 -20.22
CA ASN A 37 6.48 -4.63 -20.72
C ASN A 37 6.05 -4.02 -22.06
N GLU A 38 5.49 -4.82 -22.97
CA GLU A 38 4.96 -4.35 -24.24
C GLU A 38 3.77 -3.38 -24.03
N LEU A 39 2.82 -3.73 -23.16
CA LEU A 39 1.70 -2.85 -22.81
C LEU A 39 2.17 -1.54 -22.17
N LEU A 40 3.17 -1.59 -21.29
CA LEU A 40 3.80 -0.38 -20.74
C LEU A 40 4.41 0.49 -21.84
N GLN A 41 5.13 -0.10 -22.79
CA GLN A 41 5.74 0.64 -23.90
C GLN A 41 4.68 1.28 -24.80
N TYR A 42 3.61 0.57 -25.16
CA TYR A 42 2.52 1.14 -25.95
C TYR A 42 1.78 2.24 -25.22
N SER A 43 1.55 2.09 -23.90
CA SER A 43 0.93 3.13 -23.09
C SER A 43 1.80 4.40 -23.05
N LEU A 44 3.10 4.25 -22.84
CA LEU A 44 4.04 5.39 -22.80
C LEU A 44 4.10 6.12 -24.13
N GLU A 45 4.20 5.40 -25.25
CA GLU A 45 4.20 6.00 -26.59
C GLU A 45 2.90 6.77 -26.86
N ALA A 46 1.75 6.14 -26.58
CA ALA A 46 0.45 6.77 -26.77
C ALA A 46 0.29 8.01 -25.87
N HIS A 47 0.66 7.92 -24.59
CA HIS A 47 0.60 9.03 -23.63
C HIS A 47 1.43 10.23 -24.08
N ARG A 48 2.65 10.00 -24.59
CA ARG A 48 3.52 11.06 -25.14
C ARG A 48 2.97 11.68 -26.42
N ARG A 49 2.29 10.91 -27.27
CA ARG A 49 1.64 11.45 -28.48
C ARG A 49 0.48 12.39 -28.18
N VAL A 50 -0.21 12.21 -27.05
CA VAL A 50 -1.27 13.15 -26.65
C VAL A 50 -0.71 14.57 -26.45
N ASP A 51 0.54 14.71 -25.99
CA ASP A 51 1.19 16.01 -25.82
C ASP A 51 1.69 16.64 -27.12
N LEU A 52 1.98 15.80 -28.12
CA LEU A 52 2.48 16.25 -29.43
C LEU A 52 1.35 16.60 -30.40
N GLY A 53 0.14 16.09 -30.16
CA GLY A 53 -1.00 16.25 -31.06
C GLY A 53 -0.95 15.35 -32.29
N PRO A 54 -2.07 15.29 -33.05
CA PRO A 54 -2.12 14.59 -34.32
C PRO A 54 -1.26 15.27 -35.41
N ASP A 55 -1.10 16.60 -35.32
CA ASP A 55 -0.24 17.40 -36.21
C ASP A 55 0.87 18.05 -35.39
N SER A 56 2.11 17.96 -35.89
CA SER A 56 3.35 18.54 -35.33
C SER A 56 3.36 20.08 -35.26
N PHE A 57 2.19 20.72 -35.40
CA PHE A 57 1.94 22.15 -35.41
C PHE A 57 0.93 22.59 -34.33
N ILE A 58 0.72 21.81 -33.26
CA ILE A 58 0.04 22.35 -32.07
C ILE A 58 0.82 23.58 -31.62
N ARG A 59 0.17 24.74 -31.65
CA ARG A 59 0.73 25.97 -31.09
C ARG A 59 0.88 25.73 -29.59
N LEU A 60 2.05 26.05 -29.03
CA LEU A 60 2.34 25.90 -27.59
C LEU A 60 1.36 26.66 -26.66
N ASP A 61 0.48 27.52 -27.22
CA ASP A 61 -0.58 28.23 -26.50
C ASP A 61 -1.85 27.36 -26.25
N GLU A 62 -2.01 26.24 -26.96
CA GLU A 62 -3.07 25.26 -26.73
C GLU A 62 -2.56 24.16 -25.79
N THR A 63 -2.60 24.40 -24.48
CA THR A 63 -2.29 23.35 -23.49
C THR A 63 -3.22 22.15 -23.71
N PRO A 64 -2.71 20.91 -23.84
CA PRO A 64 -3.56 19.73 -24.02
C PRO A 64 -4.57 19.65 -22.86
N LEU A 65 -5.82 19.28 -23.18
CA LEU A 65 -6.88 19.17 -22.18
C LEU A 65 -6.48 18.13 -21.13
N ILE A 66 -6.35 18.56 -19.88
CA ILE A 66 -6.14 17.64 -18.75
C ILE A 66 -7.49 16.97 -18.47
N THR A 67 -7.58 15.68 -18.81
CA THR A 67 -8.77 14.87 -18.57
C THR A 67 -8.55 13.88 -17.41
N ASN A 68 -9.65 13.33 -16.92
CA ASN A 68 -9.62 12.21 -15.96
C ASN A 68 -8.87 10.99 -16.52
N LYS A 69 -8.93 10.74 -17.84
CA LYS A 69 -8.26 9.60 -18.49
C LYS A 69 -6.74 9.75 -18.46
N ARG A 70 -6.22 10.95 -18.71
CA ARG A 70 -4.78 11.23 -18.64
C ARG A 70 -4.22 11.06 -17.23
N ILE A 71 -4.95 11.55 -16.23
CA ILE A 71 -4.58 11.37 -14.81
C ILE A 71 -4.54 9.89 -14.47
N MET A 72 -5.59 9.12 -14.83
CA MET A 72 -5.62 7.67 -14.58
C MET A 72 -4.55 6.89 -15.32
N THR A 73 -4.21 7.29 -16.54
CA THR A 73 -3.12 6.66 -17.30
C THR A 73 -1.82 6.74 -16.51
N CYS A 74 -1.49 7.92 -15.96
CA CYS A 74 -0.30 8.09 -15.14
C CYS A 74 -0.35 7.28 -13.84
N ILE A 75 -1.51 7.20 -13.18
CA ILE A 75 -1.69 6.36 -11.97
C ILE A 75 -1.53 4.88 -12.31
N TYR A 76 -2.09 4.37 -13.42
CA TYR A 76 -1.90 2.97 -13.81
C TYR A 76 -0.47 2.66 -14.24
N LEU A 77 0.22 3.59 -14.92
CA LEU A 77 1.65 3.44 -15.22
C LEU A 77 2.48 3.34 -13.93
N GLU A 78 2.18 4.18 -12.93
CA GLU A 78 2.78 4.10 -11.59
C GLU A 78 2.55 2.71 -10.97
N ILE A 79 1.30 2.27 -10.88
CA ILE A 79 0.92 0.99 -10.26
C ILE A 79 1.61 -0.18 -10.96
N ALA A 80 1.66 -0.16 -12.29
CA ALA A 80 2.30 -1.22 -13.06
C ALA A 80 3.83 -1.23 -12.90
N MET A 81 4.47 -0.07 -12.67
CA MET A 81 5.93 0.00 -12.47
C MET A 81 6.38 -0.38 -11.05
N MET A 82 5.49 -0.29 -10.06
CA MET A 82 5.80 -0.59 -8.65
C MET A 82 6.28 -2.03 -8.38
N PRO A 83 5.63 -3.07 -8.93
CA PRO A 83 6.13 -4.44 -8.83
C PRO A 83 7.50 -4.64 -9.48
N LEU A 84 7.74 -3.94 -10.58
CA LEU A 84 8.99 -3.98 -11.36
C LEU A 84 10.15 -3.23 -10.70
N LYS A 85 9.94 -2.59 -9.54
CA LYS A 85 10.97 -1.82 -8.81
C LYS A 85 11.51 -0.61 -9.55
N PHE A 86 10.81 -0.16 -10.58
CA PHE A 86 11.09 1.11 -11.22
C PHE A 86 10.51 2.27 -10.39
N TYR A 87 10.87 2.33 -9.10
CA TYR A 87 10.35 3.31 -8.14
C TYR A 87 10.55 4.75 -8.60
N ASP A 88 11.70 5.06 -9.19
CA ASP A 88 11.98 6.39 -9.75
C ASP A 88 11.02 6.74 -10.91
N ARG A 89 10.71 5.76 -11.76
CA ARG A 89 9.79 5.95 -12.90
C ARG A 89 8.34 5.99 -12.44
N SER A 90 7.94 5.11 -11.53
CA SER A 90 6.61 5.12 -10.90
C SER A 90 6.38 6.48 -10.23
N PHE A 91 7.36 6.96 -9.44
CA PHE A 91 7.30 8.29 -8.82
C PHE A 91 7.17 9.41 -9.85
N GLY A 92 7.91 9.35 -10.97
CA GLY A 92 7.79 10.31 -12.06
C GLY A 92 6.37 10.40 -12.63
N HIS A 93 5.75 9.25 -12.92
CA HIS A 93 4.37 9.20 -13.41
C HIS A 93 3.35 9.65 -12.35
N LEU A 94 3.54 9.26 -11.10
CA LEU A 94 2.69 9.76 -10.02
C LEU A 94 2.76 11.28 -9.88
N ARG A 95 3.97 11.84 -9.97
CA ARG A 95 4.20 13.28 -9.90
C ARG A 95 3.53 13.99 -11.08
N GLU A 96 3.53 13.40 -12.26
CA GLU A 96 2.80 13.90 -13.42
C GLU A 96 1.28 13.91 -13.17
N ALA A 97 0.72 12.82 -12.64
CA ALA A 97 -0.70 12.74 -12.24
C ALA A 97 -1.07 13.82 -11.22
N ILE A 98 -0.25 13.98 -10.17
CA ILE A 98 -0.44 14.97 -9.11
C ILE A 98 -0.37 16.39 -9.67
N THR A 99 0.57 16.65 -10.58
CA THR A 99 0.68 17.95 -11.26
C THR A 99 -0.60 18.26 -12.03
N MET A 100 -1.10 17.29 -12.81
CA MET A 100 -2.37 17.43 -13.53
C MET A 100 -3.55 17.70 -12.59
N ILE A 101 -3.64 16.97 -11.48
CA ILE A 101 -4.66 17.16 -10.43
C ILE A 101 -4.61 18.59 -9.87
N GLN A 102 -3.43 19.11 -9.52
CA GLN A 102 -3.26 20.45 -8.95
C GLN A 102 -3.61 21.55 -9.97
N VAL A 103 -3.32 21.36 -11.26
CA VAL A 103 -3.76 22.27 -12.32
C VAL A 103 -5.30 22.30 -12.40
N VAL A 104 -5.96 21.14 -12.40
CA VAL A 104 -7.43 21.05 -12.40
C VAL A 104 -8.03 21.74 -11.16
N GLN A 105 -7.46 21.52 -9.96
CA GLN A 105 -7.91 22.21 -8.75
C GLN A 105 -7.75 23.73 -8.83
N THR A 106 -6.69 24.21 -9.47
CA THR A 106 -6.46 25.65 -9.65
C THR A 106 -7.51 26.25 -10.58
N ARG A 107 -7.82 25.59 -11.70
CA ARG A 107 -8.88 26.00 -12.64
C ARG A 107 -10.28 26.02 -11.99
N GLN A 108 -10.54 25.09 -11.08
CA GLN A 108 -11.77 25.05 -10.29
C GLN A 108 -11.95 26.27 -9.37
N ARG A 109 -10.87 26.88 -8.90
CA ARG A 109 -10.93 28.08 -8.07
C ARG A 109 -11.17 29.36 -8.88
N SER A 110 -10.82 29.36 -10.16
CA SER A 110 -10.77 30.59 -10.98
C SER A 110 -11.94 30.75 -11.96
N ALA A 111 -12.51 29.68 -12.53
CA ALA A 111 -13.61 29.81 -13.50
C ALA A 111 -14.38 28.50 -13.83
N GLU A 112 -13.75 27.32 -13.70
CA GLU A 112 -14.29 26.05 -14.24
C GLU A 112 -14.66 25.07 -13.13
N THR A 113 -15.92 25.04 -12.71
CA THR A 113 -16.35 24.10 -11.67
C THR A 113 -16.70 22.74 -12.28
N LEU A 114 -15.93 21.69 -11.96
CA LEU A 114 -16.37 20.30 -12.18
C LEU A 114 -17.69 20.07 -11.44
N ARG A 115 -18.62 19.34 -12.07
CA ARG A 115 -19.94 19.04 -11.48
C ARG A 115 -20.35 17.60 -11.79
N GLY A 116 -21.31 17.10 -11.01
CA GLY A 116 -21.88 15.78 -11.23
C GLY A 116 -20.82 14.67 -11.23
N ALA A 117 -20.91 13.77 -12.20
CA ALA A 117 -20.05 12.58 -12.30
C ALA A 117 -18.55 12.94 -12.43
N ASP A 118 -18.20 14.00 -13.14
CA ASP A 118 -16.80 14.39 -13.34
C ASP A 118 -16.13 14.84 -12.03
N LEU A 119 -16.88 15.53 -11.17
CA LEU A 119 -16.39 15.93 -9.84
C LEU A 119 -16.19 14.70 -8.94
N VAL A 120 -17.14 13.77 -8.94
CA VAL A 120 -17.04 12.55 -8.13
C VAL A 120 -15.87 11.68 -8.59
N MET A 121 -15.70 11.53 -9.91
CA MET A 121 -14.55 10.83 -10.48
C MET A 121 -13.25 11.51 -10.06
N PHE A 122 -13.15 12.83 -10.24
CA PHE A 122 -11.98 13.60 -9.85
C PHE A 122 -11.62 13.44 -8.37
N GLN A 123 -12.61 13.43 -7.46
CA GLN A 123 -12.36 13.17 -6.04
C GLN A 123 -11.74 11.79 -5.80
N ARG A 124 -12.18 10.75 -6.52
CA ARG A 124 -11.55 9.42 -6.42
C ARG A 124 -10.12 9.44 -6.95
N LEU A 125 -9.87 10.06 -8.10
CA LEU A 125 -8.53 10.20 -8.68
C LEU A 125 -7.56 10.89 -7.71
N TYR A 126 -8.05 11.95 -7.07
CA TYR A 126 -7.29 12.69 -6.06
C TYR A 126 -6.86 11.78 -4.92
N TRP A 127 -7.80 11.02 -4.37
CA TRP A 127 -7.54 10.14 -3.24
C TRP A 127 -6.68 8.93 -3.60
N GLU A 128 -6.82 8.39 -4.82
CA GLU A 128 -5.92 7.36 -5.33
C GLU A 128 -4.48 7.87 -5.37
N ALA A 129 -4.24 9.04 -6.01
CA ALA A 129 -2.92 9.65 -6.05
C ALA A 129 -2.37 9.97 -4.65
N TYR A 130 -3.22 10.44 -3.73
CA TYR A 130 -2.86 10.73 -2.34
C TYR A 130 -2.35 9.50 -1.58
N ILE A 131 -3.02 8.35 -1.77
CA ILE A 131 -2.67 7.08 -1.15
C ILE A 131 -1.33 6.56 -1.69
N HIS A 132 -1.18 6.52 -3.02
CA HIS A 132 0.07 6.05 -3.64
C HIS A 132 1.26 6.95 -3.33
N GLU A 133 1.05 8.28 -3.24
CA GLU A 133 2.13 9.21 -2.90
C GLU A 133 2.68 8.93 -1.50
N ARG A 134 1.79 8.76 -0.52
CA ARG A 134 2.19 8.40 0.85
C ARG A 134 2.84 7.05 0.92
N PHE A 135 2.34 6.07 0.19
CA PHE A 135 2.97 4.76 0.13
C PHE A 135 4.41 4.86 -0.39
N LEU A 136 4.64 5.62 -1.48
CA LEU A 136 5.99 5.87 -2.01
C LEU A 136 6.88 6.68 -1.07
N THR A 137 6.31 7.62 -0.31
CA THR A 137 7.07 8.33 0.74
C THR A 137 7.57 7.37 1.81
N ILE A 138 6.71 6.50 2.34
CA ILE A 138 7.12 5.54 3.37
C ILE A 138 8.08 4.49 2.80
N ALA A 139 7.75 3.92 1.65
CA ALA A 139 8.47 2.78 1.08
C ALA A 139 9.80 3.16 0.42
N SER A 140 9.97 4.41 -0.04
CA SER A 140 11.11 4.82 -0.86
C SER A 140 11.65 6.22 -0.56
N GLY A 141 11.09 6.96 0.41
CA GLY A 141 11.59 8.26 0.85
C GLY A 141 11.32 9.41 -0.12
N PHE A 142 10.43 9.22 -1.11
CA PHE A 142 10.04 10.31 -2.01
C PHE A 142 9.18 11.35 -1.28
N PRO A 143 9.30 12.65 -1.58
CA PRO A 143 8.54 13.68 -0.88
C PRO A 143 7.06 13.65 -1.24
N SER A 144 6.17 13.72 -0.26
CA SER A 144 4.74 13.96 -0.46
C SER A 144 4.43 15.45 -0.64
N ILE A 145 3.57 15.81 -1.59
CA ILE A 145 3.14 17.19 -1.85
C ILE A 145 1.61 17.35 -1.95
N LEU A 146 0.84 16.26 -1.95
CA LEU A 146 -0.60 16.30 -2.06
C LEU A 146 -1.25 16.35 -0.66
N PRO A 147 -1.89 17.47 -0.27
CA PRO A 147 -2.58 17.57 1.01
C PRO A 147 -3.89 16.75 0.99
N PRO A 148 -4.51 16.46 2.14
CA PRO A 148 -5.83 15.83 2.16
C PRO A 148 -6.87 16.72 1.47
N LEU A 149 -7.79 16.11 0.73
CA LEU A 149 -8.82 16.88 0.03
C LEU A 149 -9.78 17.51 1.05
N LYS A 150 -9.96 18.83 0.98
CA LYS A 150 -10.76 19.58 1.97
C LYS A 150 -12.25 19.19 2.00
N SER A 151 -12.78 18.61 0.93
CA SER A 151 -14.16 18.13 0.88
C SER A 151 -14.37 16.82 1.65
N GLY A 152 -13.30 16.19 2.16
CA GLY A 152 -13.34 14.85 2.74
C GLY A 152 -13.35 13.75 1.69
N VAL A 153 -13.89 12.58 2.08
CA VAL A 153 -14.05 11.40 1.23
C VAL A 153 -14.90 11.72 -0.02
N PRO A 154 -14.75 10.96 -1.13
CA PRO A 154 -15.54 11.17 -2.35
C PRO A 154 -17.04 11.19 -2.10
N MET A 155 -17.76 12.04 -2.82
CA MET A 155 -19.23 12.01 -2.83
C MET A 155 -19.75 10.68 -3.36
N ARG A 156 -20.99 10.32 -3.00
CA ARG A 156 -21.64 9.09 -3.44
C ARG A 156 -21.71 9.01 -4.97
N ASP A 157 -21.21 7.93 -5.54
CA ASP A 157 -21.38 7.61 -6.95
C ASP A 157 -22.36 6.44 -7.12
N PRO A 158 -23.51 6.63 -7.77
CA PRO A 158 -24.46 5.55 -8.02
C PRO A 158 -23.95 4.49 -9.00
N ILE A 159 -22.87 4.75 -9.75
CA ILE A 159 -22.30 3.81 -10.73
C ILE A 159 -21.51 2.70 -10.03
N ILE A 160 -20.91 2.98 -8.86
CA ILE A 160 -20.12 1.99 -8.12
C ILE A 160 -20.97 1.35 -7.02
N ALA A 161 -20.71 0.08 -6.76
CA ALA A 161 -21.40 -0.63 -5.68
C ALA A 161 -21.07 0.01 -4.31
N ALA A 162 -22.05 0.10 -3.42
CA ALA A 162 -21.92 0.79 -2.14
C ALA A 162 -20.73 0.26 -1.30
N HIS A 163 -20.53 -1.05 -1.26
CA HIS A 163 -19.40 -1.66 -0.55
C HIS A 163 -18.02 -1.26 -1.11
N ILE A 164 -17.90 -1.00 -2.43
CA ILE A 164 -16.66 -0.51 -3.05
C ILE A 164 -16.36 0.90 -2.55
N GLN A 165 -17.37 1.78 -2.61
CA GLN A 165 -17.22 3.16 -2.14
C GLN A 165 -16.85 3.22 -0.65
N ILE A 166 -17.63 2.54 0.21
CA ILE A 166 -17.40 2.57 1.65
C ILE A 166 -16.02 1.98 2.00
N GLY A 167 -15.60 0.90 1.33
CA GLY A 167 -14.26 0.36 1.50
C GLY A 167 -13.16 1.35 1.11
N PHE A 168 -13.36 2.09 0.01
CA PHE A 168 -12.44 3.14 -0.42
C PHE A 168 -12.40 4.32 0.57
N ASP A 169 -13.55 4.70 1.13
CA ASP A 169 -13.61 5.73 2.17
C ASP A 169 -12.81 5.30 3.42
N ARG A 170 -12.92 4.02 3.83
CA ARG A 170 -12.14 3.47 4.96
C ARG A 170 -10.64 3.45 4.69
N ILE A 171 -10.19 3.12 3.46
CA ILE A 171 -8.74 3.13 3.15
C ILE A 171 -8.20 4.56 3.11
N ILE A 172 -8.94 5.51 2.55
CA ILE A 172 -8.60 6.94 2.57
C ILE A 172 -8.36 7.40 4.01
N GLU A 173 -9.33 7.14 4.88
CA GLU A 173 -9.28 7.50 6.29
C GLU A 173 -8.02 6.96 6.97
N LEU A 174 -7.66 5.69 6.74
CA LEU A 174 -6.41 5.11 7.25
C LEU A 174 -5.18 5.89 6.76
N PHE A 175 -5.09 6.21 5.48
CA PHE A 175 -3.95 6.95 4.94
C PHE A 175 -3.88 8.42 5.43
N THR A 176 -4.98 8.99 5.92
CA THR A 176 -4.94 10.33 6.55
C THR A 176 -4.25 10.35 7.91
N ILE A 177 -4.01 9.18 8.53
CA ILE A 177 -3.14 9.06 9.71
C ILE A 177 -1.71 9.51 9.39
N LEU A 178 -1.25 9.24 8.15
CA LEU A 178 0.03 9.67 7.60
C LEU A 178 -0.04 11.14 7.12
N ASP A 179 -0.29 12.04 8.08
CA ASP A 179 -0.36 13.48 7.84
C ASP A 179 1.02 14.14 7.74
N ASP A 180 1.06 15.45 7.48
CA ASP A 180 2.31 16.20 7.31
C ASP A 180 3.19 16.17 8.57
N VAL A 181 2.58 16.07 9.76
CA VAL A 181 3.30 15.93 11.03
C VAL A 181 3.98 14.55 11.06
N PHE A 182 3.26 13.48 10.74
CA PHE A 182 3.84 12.15 10.63
C PHE A 182 5.01 12.13 9.62
N LEU A 183 4.77 12.59 8.39
CA LEU A 183 5.71 12.47 7.28
C LEU A 183 6.98 13.31 7.51
N SER A 184 6.86 14.52 8.06
CA SER A 184 8.03 15.35 8.39
C SER A 184 8.94 14.70 9.43
N ASN A 185 8.38 13.97 10.40
CA ASN A 185 9.15 13.25 11.41
C ASN A 185 9.70 11.92 10.89
N TRP A 186 9.03 11.30 9.94
CA TRP A 186 9.47 10.07 9.28
C TRP A 186 10.72 10.31 8.42
N ASP A 187 10.71 11.38 7.61
CA ASP A 187 11.81 11.74 6.70
C ASP A 187 13.00 12.41 7.41
N GLY A 188 12.92 12.62 8.73
CA GLY A 188 13.93 13.35 9.50
C GLY A 188 14.01 14.85 9.17
N ARG A 189 12.96 15.42 8.56
CA ARG A 189 12.82 16.85 8.22
C ARG A 189 12.04 17.61 9.28
N GLU A 190 12.16 17.19 10.54
CA GLU A 190 11.39 17.77 11.63
C GLU A 190 11.79 19.24 11.86
N ASP A 191 10.79 20.10 11.98
CA ASP A 191 10.95 21.48 12.43
C ASP A 191 10.30 21.63 13.80
N ARG A 192 10.57 22.75 14.50
CA ARG A 192 9.91 23.04 15.78
C ARG A 192 8.38 22.98 15.71
N ALA A 193 7.79 23.29 14.55
CA ALA A 193 6.34 23.29 14.34
C ALA A 193 5.74 21.88 14.18
N THR A 194 6.54 20.87 13.88
CA THR A 194 6.08 19.49 13.65
C THR A 194 6.58 18.51 14.71
N GLN A 195 7.12 18.99 15.84
CA GLN A 195 7.55 18.11 16.93
C GLN A 195 6.40 17.23 17.45
N ILE A 196 6.62 15.92 17.44
CA ILE A 196 5.67 14.94 17.98
C ILE A 196 5.89 14.71 19.47
N THR A 197 4.79 14.43 20.17
CA THR A 197 4.77 14.10 21.61
C THR A 197 4.26 12.67 21.81
N VAL A 198 4.42 12.15 23.04
CA VAL A 198 3.82 10.87 23.45
C VAL A 198 2.30 10.91 23.26
N ASP A 199 1.65 11.99 23.70
CA ASP A 199 0.19 12.18 23.57
C ASP A 199 -0.27 12.21 22.10
N TRP A 200 0.55 12.76 21.19
CA TRP A 200 0.25 12.75 19.76
C TRP A 200 0.28 11.32 19.20
N ILE A 201 1.31 10.53 19.55
CA ILE A 201 1.39 9.11 19.17
C ILE A 201 0.19 8.34 19.75
N GLU A 202 -0.11 8.54 21.03
CA GLU A 202 -1.26 7.90 21.68
C GLU A 202 -2.58 8.25 21.00
N SER A 203 -2.79 9.53 20.65
CA SER A 203 -3.96 9.97 19.90
C SER A 203 -4.08 9.28 18.53
N LYS A 204 -2.97 9.14 17.80
CA LYS A 204 -2.96 8.42 16.50
C LYS A 204 -3.24 6.92 16.67
N GLN A 205 -2.75 6.31 17.75
CA GLN A 205 -3.07 4.92 18.08
C GLN A 205 -4.56 4.73 18.37
N VAL A 206 -5.17 5.63 19.17
CA VAL A 206 -6.62 5.63 19.44
C VAL A 206 -7.43 5.87 18.15
N GLN A 207 -6.96 6.72 17.25
CA GLN A 207 -7.60 6.90 15.94
C GLN A 207 -7.62 5.60 15.14
N LEU A 208 -6.53 4.81 15.13
CA LEU A 208 -6.49 3.51 14.45
C LEU A 208 -7.45 2.48 15.07
N ASP A 209 -7.65 2.52 16.39
CA ASP A 209 -8.68 1.71 17.05
C ASP A 209 -10.08 2.13 16.63
N GLN A 210 -10.34 3.44 16.52
CA GLN A 210 -11.61 3.94 16.02
C GLN A 210 -11.85 3.54 14.56
N HIS A 211 -10.82 3.56 13.69
CA HIS A 211 -10.97 3.09 12.31
C HIS A 211 -11.34 1.60 12.22
N GLU A 212 -10.85 0.76 13.14
CA GLU A 212 -11.26 -0.65 13.23
C GLU A 212 -12.74 -0.79 13.57
N ILE A 213 -13.21 -0.02 14.56
CA ILE A 213 -14.63 0.01 14.96
C ILE A 213 -15.49 0.49 13.80
N ASN A 214 -15.13 1.62 13.18
CA ASN A 214 -15.87 2.22 12.07
C ASN A 214 -15.96 1.26 10.86
N ALA A 215 -14.90 0.51 10.56
CA ALA A 215 -14.92 -0.48 9.49
C ALA A 215 -15.87 -1.64 9.80
N ALA A 216 -15.88 -2.13 11.05
CA ALA A 216 -16.81 -3.18 11.47
C ALA A 216 -18.27 -2.70 11.50
N GLU A 217 -18.52 -1.45 11.90
CA GLU A 217 -19.85 -0.83 11.85
C GLU A 217 -20.34 -0.66 10.42
N SER A 218 -19.48 -0.14 9.53
CA SER A 218 -19.77 0.00 8.10
C SER A 218 -20.14 -1.34 7.45
N GLU A 219 -19.43 -2.42 7.79
CA GLU A 219 -19.75 -3.76 7.31
C GLU A 219 -21.11 -4.26 7.84
N ARG A 220 -21.41 -4.01 9.12
CA ARG A 220 -22.71 -4.36 9.72
C ARG A 220 -23.86 -3.59 9.06
N GLU A 221 -23.68 -2.29 8.80
CA GLU A 221 -24.67 -1.44 8.14
C GLU A 221 -24.92 -1.88 6.69
N LEU A 222 -23.87 -2.26 5.96
CA LEU A 222 -23.97 -2.83 4.62
C LEU A 222 -24.81 -4.11 4.62
N ARG A 223 -24.52 -5.03 5.55
CA ARG A 223 -25.28 -6.28 5.72
C ARG A 223 -26.72 -6.03 6.13
N PHE A 224 -26.96 -5.10 7.05
CA PHE A 224 -28.30 -4.71 7.45
C PHE A 224 -29.10 -4.11 6.28
N SER A 225 -28.43 -3.39 5.40
CA SER A 225 -29.01 -2.81 4.18
C SER A 225 -29.15 -3.81 3.03
N GLY A 226 -28.97 -5.11 3.28
CA GLY A 226 -29.15 -6.18 2.28
C GLY A 226 -28.00 -6.35 1.29
N HIS A 227 -26.82 -5.78 1.55
CA HIS A 227 -25.61 -5.99 0.75
C HIS A 227 -24.73 -7.08 1.38
N ASP A 228 -23.84 -7.70 0.61
CA ASP A 228 -22.99 -8.81 1.08
C ASP A 228 -21.88 -8.41 2.09
N GLY A 229 -21.78 -7.12 2.43
CA GLY A 229 -20.69 -6.56 3.24
C GLY A 229 -19.46 -6.23 2.41
N PHE A 230 -18.28 -6.14 3.04
CA PHE A 230 -17.03 -6.02 2.30
C PHE A 230 -16.61 -7.35 1.71
N THR A 231 -15.93 -7.29 0.56
CA THR A 231 -15.25 -8.47 -0.01
C THR A 231 -14.09 -8.90 0.90
N GLU A 232 -13.67 -10.16 0.79
CA GLU A 232 -12.48 -10.67 1.47
C GLU A 232 -11.25 -9.78 1.19
N LEU A 233 -11.13 -9.31 -0.05
CA LEU A 233 -10.04 -8.45 -0.51
C LEU A 233 -9.99 -7.11 0.23
N GLN A 234 -11.15 -6.44 0.34
CA GLN A 234 -11.28 -5.18 1.07
C GLN A 234 -11.01 -5.38 2.56
N HIS A 235 -11.50 -6.47 3.14
CA HIS A 235 -11.20 -6.81 4.53
C HIS A 235 -9.70 -7.00 4.77
N ALA A 236 -9.04 -7.77 3.90
CA ALA A 236 -7.60 -8.01 3.99
C ALA A 236 -6.82 -6.70 3.85
N ASP A 237 -7.13 -5.87 2.84
CA ASP A 237 -6.40 -4.62 2.60
C ASP A 237 -6.57 -3.62 3.75
N LEU A 238 -7.81 -3.40 4.22
CA LEU A 238 -8.08 -2.51 5.36
C LEU A 238 -7.37 -2.99 6.63
N PHE A 239 -7.42 -4.29 6.91
CA PHE A 239 -6.80 -4.86 8.09
C PHE A 239 -5.27 -4.76 8.02
N ILE A 240 -4.66 -5.18 6.91
CA ILE A 240 -3.20 -5.18 6.73
C ILE A 240 -2.68 -3.75 6.71
N THR A 241 -3.33 -2.84 5.99
CA THR A 241 -2.94 -1.43 5.93
C THR A 241 -3.01 -0.78 7.31
N ARG A 242 -4.05 -1.07 8.11
CA ARG A 242 -4.13 -0.57 9.49
C ARG A 242 -3.02 -1.11 10.38
N LEU A 243 -2.72 -2.41 10.32
CA LEU A 243 -1.60 -3.00 11.09
C LEU A 243 -0.25 -2.42 10.67
N TRP A 244 -0.08 -2.17 9.37
CA TRP A 244 1.11 -1.55 8.82
C TRP A 244 1.30 -0.13 9.34
N ILE A 245 0.29 0.73 9.24
CA ILE A 245 0.34 2.10 9.79
C ILE A 245 0.59 2.07 11.30
N ARG A 246 -0.01 1.12 12.03
CA ARG A 246 0.26 0.93 13.46
C ARG A 246 1.72 0.58 13.74
N THR A 247 2.32 -0.24 12.89
CA THR A 247 3.75 -0.60 12.94
C THR A 247 4.62 0.62 12.68
N LEU A 248 4.29 1.45 11.68
CA LEU A 248 5.02 2.68 11.39
C LEU A 248 4.98 3.68 12.55
N LEU A 249 3.80 3.89 13.17
CA LEU A 249 3.66 4.72 14.37
C LEU A 249 4.49 4.19 15.54
N TRP A 250 4.52 2.88 15.72
CA TRP A 250 5.34 2.25 16.75
C TRP A 250 6.84 2.45 16.49
N GLN A 251 7.30 2.28 15.25
CA GLN A 251 8.69 2.53 14.86
C GLN A 251 9.07 3.99 15.04
N LEU A 252 8.16 4.91 14.71
CA LEU A 252 8.35 6.34 14.93
C LEU A 252 8.48 6.64 16.43
N ALA A 253 7.61 6.09 17.28
CA ALA A 253 7.70 6.23 18.72
C ALA A 253 8.99 5.63 19.30
N LEU A 254 9.45 4.49 18.75
CA LEU A 254 10.74 3.89 19.09
C LEU A 254 11.89 4.86 18.78
N SER A 255 11.89 5.46 17.59
CA SER A 255 12.94 6.39 17.15
C SER A 255 13.07 7.64 18.04
N LYS A 256 11.96 8.06 18.67
CA LYS A 256 11.92 9.19 19.61
C LYS A 256 12.10 8.77 21.07
N GLY A 257 12.25 7.49 21.36
CA GLY A 257 12.40 6.97 22.72
C GLY A 257 11.13 7.09 23.58
N PHE A 258 9.95 7.10 22.97
CA PHE A 258 8.67 7.26 23.67
C PHE A 258 8.10 5.95 24.22
N LEU A 259 8.63 4.81 23.79
CA LEU A 259 8.13 3.49 24.18
C LEU A 259 8.53 3.10 25.61
N ARG A 260 7.68 2.30 26.25
CA ARG A 260 7.87 1.82 27.63
C ARG A 260 7.76 0.31 27.71
N LEU A 261 8.37 -0.31 28.71
CA LEU A 261 8.31 -1.77 28.87
C LEU A 261 6.95 -2.26 29.44
N ALA A 262 6.31 -1.48 30.31
CA ALA A 262 5.03 -1.84 30.94
C ALA A 262 4.12 -0.60 31.08
N PRO A 263 3.15 -0.41 30.17
CA PRO A 263 2.19 0.68 30.29
C PRO A 263 1.10 0.32 31.30
N ALA A 264 1.14 0.89 32.52
CA ALA A 264 0.05 0.70 33.49
C ALA A 264 -1.20 1.52 33.14
N HIS A 265 -1.05 2.65 32.42
CA HIS A 265 -2.12 3.63 32.17
C HIS A 265 -2.04 4.34 30.80
N THR A 266 -1.33 3.76 29.83
CA THR A 266 -1.19 4.32 28.48
C THR A 266 -1.58 3.28 27.44
N HIS A 267 -1.94 3.73 26.24
CA HIS A 267 -2.32 2.87 25.12
C HIS A 267 -1.27 1.76 24.87
N GLU A 268 -1.73 0.54 24.56
CA GLU A 268 -0.85 -0.64 24.38
C GLU A 268 0.21 -0.44 23.28
N GLY A 269 -0.12 0.34 22.25
CA GLY A 269 0.78 0.75 21.16
C GLY A 269 2.02 1.56 21.58
N LEU A 270 2.10 2.02 22.84
CA LEU A 270 3.31 2.63 23.42
C LEU A 270 4.21 1.63 24.15
N SER A 271 3.87 0.34 24.12
CA SER A 271 4.71 -0.72 24.69
C SER A 271 5.84 -1.12 23.74
N LEU A 272 7.04 -1.35 24.27
CA LEU A 272 8.16 -1.97 23.54
C LEU A 272 7.80 -3.38 23.04
N GLN A 273 6.95 -4.09 23.76
CA GLN A 273 6.53 -5.45 23.42
C GLN A 273 5.29 -5.49 22.53
N PHE A 274 4.73 -4.34 22.17
CA PHE A 274 3.50 -4.24 21.40
C PHE A 274 3.51 -5.08 20.10
N PRO A 275 4.55 -5.02 19.24
CA PRO A 275 4.59 -5.83 18.02
C PRO A 275 4.56 -7.33 18.32
N ALA A 276 5.40 -7.78 19.25
CA ALA A 276 5.53 -9.20 19.60
C ALA A 276 4.23 -9.79 20.18
N LEU A 277 3.51 -9.03 21.01
CA LEU A 277 2.31 -9.53 21.70
C LEU A 277 1.05 -9.35 20.85
N ARG A 278 0.79 -8.13 20.35
CA ARG A 278 -0.49 -7.79 19.71
C ARG A 278 -0.46 -8.00 18.20
N LEU A 279 0.54 -7.46 17.52
CA LEU A 279 0.59 -7.54 16.05
C LEU A 279 0.77 -8.99 15.59
N THR A 280 1.59 -9.78 16.29
CA THR A 280 1.73 -11.21 16.02
C THR A 280 0.39 -11.94 16.11
N THR A 281 -0.36 -11.74 17.20
CA THR A 281 -1.67 -12.40 17.40
C THR A 281 -2.68 -11.99 16.32
N GLN A 282 -2.75 -10.69 16.00
CA GLN A 282 -3.63 -10.15 14.97
C GLN A 282 -3.27 -10.68 13.57
N LEU A 283 -1.98 -10.69 13.25
CA LEU A 283 -1.47 -11.18 11.98
C LEU A 283 -1.63 -12.69 11.85
N ARG A 284 -1.39 -13.46 12.92
CA ARG A 284 -1.63 -14.91 12.97
C ARG A 284 -3.07 -15.25 12.65
N SER A 285 -4.00 -14.52 13.28
CA SER A 285 -5.44 -14.67 13.08
C SER A 285 -5.85 -14.36 11.64
N LEU A 286 -5.24 -13.33 11.03
CA LEU A 286 -5.41 -13.06 9.61
C LEU A 286 -4.91 -14.23 8.77
N VAL A 287 -3.64 -14.63 8.92
CA VAL A 287 -3.04 -15.69 8.10
C VAL A 287 -3.81 -17.01 8.22
N SER A 288 -4.32 -17.39 9.40
CA SER A 288 -5.18 -18.58 9.54
C SER A 288 -6.49 -18.52 8.75
N ARG A 289 -7.02 -17.33 8.49
CA ARG A 289 -8.22 -17.18 7.66
C ARG A 289 -7.89 -17.21 6.17
N LEU A 290 -6.63 -17.04 5.81
CA LEU A 290 -6.15 -16.91 4.44
C LEU A 290 -5.58 -18.21 3.86
N ASP A 291 -5.85 -19.37 4.47
CA ASP A 291 -5.24 -20.68 4.13
C ASP A 291 -5.43 -21.12 2.64
N SER A 292 -6.21 -20.40 1.82
CA SER A 292 -6.21 -20.52 0.35
C SER A 292 -6.24 -19.14 -0.34
N ILE A 293 -5.05 -18.61 -0.64
CA ILE A 293 -4.77 -17.26 -1.18
C ILE A 293 -5.07 -17.14 -2.70
N ALA A 294 -6.14 -17.74 -3.20
CA ALA A 294 -6.54 -17.46 -4.58
C ALA A 294 -6.94 -15.98 -4.75
N SER A 295 -7.49 -15.35 -3.71
CA SER A 295 -7.96 -13.95 -3.73
C SER A 295 -6.85 -12.92 -3.44
N ILE A 296 -5.98 -13.14 -2.44
CA ILE A 296 -4.87 -12.22 -2.12
C ILE A 296 -3.68 -12.34 -3.10
N SER A 297 -3.56 -13.44 -3.85
CA SER A 297 -2.55 -13.56 -4.90
C SER A 297 -2.71 -12.46 -5.96
N THR A 298 -3.93 -11.96 -6.15
CA THR A 298 -4.21 -10.83 -7.05
C THR A 298 -3.89 -9.47 -6.47
N GLN A 299 -3.55 -9.38 -5.17
CA GLN A 299 -3.09 -8.11 -4.59
C GLN A 299 -1.69 -7.79 -5.09
N GLY A 300 -1.54 -6.53 -5.51
CA GLY A 300 -0.27 -5.98 -5.97
C GLY A 300 0.82 -6.06 -4.92
N SER A 301 2.05 -5.77 -5.34
CA SER A 301 3.26 -5.83 -4.50
C SER A 301 3.17 -5.06 -3.18
N GLY A 302 2.24 -4.11 -3.04
CA GLY A 302 2.05 -3.30 -1.84
C GLY A 302 1.65 -4.08 -0.59
N ILE A 303 0.76 -5.07 -0.69
CA ILE A 303 0.29 -5.80 0.50
C ILE A 303 1.35 -6.77 1.03
N LEU A 304 2.07 -7.44 0.13
CA LEU A 304 3.22 -8.27 0.53
C LEU A 304 4.33 -7.45 1.17
N GLN A 305 4.56 -6.24 0.66
CA GLN A 305 5.51 -5.31 1.26
C GLN A 305 5.11 -4.96 2.70
N LYS A 306 3.85 -4.57 2.92
CA LYS A 306 3.30 -4.26 4.25
C LYS A 306 3.41 -5.45 5.21
N LEU A 307 3.02 -6.65 4.76
CA LEU A 307 3.11 -7.88 5.55
C LEU A 307 4.54 -8.22 5.94
N PHE A 308 5.48 -8.07 5.00
CA PHE A 308 6.91 -8.26 5.26
C PHE A 308 7.44 -7.29 6.30
N GLU A 309 7.09 -6.00 6.22
CA GLU A 309 7.53 -4.98 7.18
C GLU A 309 6.98 -5.23 8.60
N ILE A 310 5.68 -5.59 8.70
CA ILE A 310 5.07 -5.97 9.99
C ILE A 310 5.80 -7.19 10.57
N THR A 311 5.97 -8.24 9.77
CA THR A 311 6.58 -9.52 10.21
C THR A 311 8.05 -9.34 10.61
N SER A 312 8.80 -8.54 9.85
CA SER A 312 10.18 -8.20 10.17
C SER A 312 10.29 -7.45 11.49
N THR A 313 9.40 -6.49 11.73
CA THR A 313 9.35 -5.73 12.99
C THR A 313 9.02 -6.63 14.18
N ILE A 314 8.08 -7.57 14.01
CA ILE A 314 7.77 -8.59 15.03
C ILE A 314 9.02 -9.41 15.36
N ALA A 315 9.73 -9.90 14.34
CA ALA A 315 10.94 -10.69 14.52
C ALA A 315 12.01 -9.94 15.33
N ASP A 316 12.20 -8.65 15.05
CA ASP A 316 13.17 -7.80 15.74
C ASP A 316 12.84 -7.63 17.23
N VAL A 317 11.56 -7.39 17.55
CA VAL A 317 11.12 -7.27 18.95
C VAL A 317 11.24 -8.60 19.70
N LEU A 318 10.91 -9.72 19.05
CA LEU A 318 11.08 -11.06 19.62
C LEU A 318 12.55 -11.38 19.90
N ALA A 319 13.46 -11.01 19.00
CA ALA A 319 14.90 -11.25 19.15
C ALA A 319 15.52 -10.48 20.32
N VAL A 320 14.96 -9.32 20.69
CA VAL A 320 15.41 -8.54 21.86
C VAL A 320 14.69 -8.96 23.15
N SER A 321 13.54 -9.63 23.04
CA SER A 321 12.73 -10.09 24.18
C SER A 321 13.06 -11.52 24.64
N VAL A 322 14.17 -12.08 24.15
CA VAL A 322 14.69 -13.39 24.52
C VAL A 322 14.83 -13.47 26.05
N ASN A 323 14.29 -14.52 26.67
CA ASN A 323 14.22 -14.79 28.13
C ASN A 323 12.91 -14.44 28.85
N GLN A 324 11.83 -14.06 28.16
CA GLN A 324 10.49 -13.98 28.76
C GLN A 324 9.70 -15.28 28.48
N PRO A 325 9.32 -16.08 29.50
CA PRO A 325 8.58 -17.34 29.33
C PRO A 325 7.24 -17.17 28.61
N SER A 326 6.62 -15.98 28.73
CA SER A 326 5.37 -15.64 28.06
C SER A 326 5.49 -15.48 26.54
N MET A 327 6.70 -15.58 25.98
CA MET A 327 6.96 -15.28 24.56
C MET A 327 6.98 -16.52 23.66
N GLU A 328 6.98 -17.73 24.22
CA GLU A 328 7.07 -18.97 23.44
C GLU A 328 5.90 -19.14 22.46
N SER A 329 4.66 -18.90 22.89
CA SER A 329 3.48 -18.96 22.03
C SER A 329 3.53 -17.94 20.90
N HIS A 330 4.07 -16.74 21.16
CA HIS A 330 4.23 -15.71 20.15
C HIS A 330 5.31 -16.04 19.13
N ILE A 331 6.32 -16.83 19.49
CA ILE A 331 7.32 -17.32 18.55
C ILE A 331 6.71 -18.38 17.63
N GLU A 332 5.88 -19.28 18.14
CA GLU A 332 5.15 -20.23 17.29
C GLU A 332 4.24 -19.52 16.29
N ASP A 333 3.51 -18.50 16.73
CA ASP A 333 2.69 -17.67 15.86
C ASP A 333 3.53 -16.95 14.80
N PHE A 334 4.65 -16.35 15.20
CA PHE A 334 5.60 -15.74 14.27
C PHE A 334 6.12 -16.75 13.25
N LEU A 335 6.52 -17.96 13.68
CA LEU A 335 7.03 -18.99 12.78
C LEU A 335 5.97 -19.40 11.75
N TYR A 336 4.71 -19.50 12.16
CA TYR A 336 3.62 -19.77 11.23
C TYR A 336 3.47 -18.66 10.18
N ILE A 337 3.47 -17.39 10.60
CA ILE A 337 3.38 -16.23 9.70
C ILE A 337 4.59 -16.17 8.76
N ALA A 338 5.81 -16.33 9.28
CA ALA A 338 7.03 -16.28 8.50
C ALA A 338 7.07 -17.39 7.44
N ARG A 339 6.68 -18.62 7.80
CA ARG A 339 6.56 -19.73 6.85
C ARG A 339 5.52 -19.46 5.77
N PHE A 340 4.38 -18.90 6.14
CA PHE A 340 3.36 -18.49 5.16
C PHE A 340 3.93 -17.48 4.16
N LEU A 341 4.61 -16.43 4.62
CA LEU A 341 5.22 -15.42 3.74
C LEU A 341 6.37 -15.98 2.90
N ILE A 342 7.22 -16.83 3.46
CA ILE A 342 8.34 -17.47 2.73
C ILE A 342 7.81 -18.38 1.62
N ASN A 343 6.70 -19.08 1.83
CA ASN A 343 6.06 -19.93 0.82
C ASN A 343 5.16 -19.15 -0.14
N PHE A 344 4.92 -17.86 0.11
CA PHE A 344 4.09 -17.05 -0.77
C PHE A 344 4.77 -16.88 -2.12
N GLU A 345 4.06 -17.23 -3.19
CA GLU A 345 4.60 -17.36 -4.55
C GLU A 345 5.31 -16.08 -5.04
N ARG A 346 4.67 -14.92 -4.88
CA ARG A 346 5.22 -13.61 -5.29
C ARG A 346 6.17 -12.98 -4.26
N MET A 347 6.54 -13.69 -3.19
CA MET A 347 7.48 -13.18 -2.22
C MET A 347 8.89 -13.15 -2.83
N ARG A 348 9.56 -12.00 -2.70
CA ARG A 348 10.88 -11.75 -3.26
C ARG A 348 11.95 -12.58 -2.55
N ASP A 349 12.93 -13.08 -3.29
CA ASP A 349 14.00 -13.92 -2.74
C ASP A 349 14.77 -13.23 -1.62
N LYS A 350 15.12 -11.96 -1.78
CA LYS A 350 15.76 -11.15 -0.72
C LYS A 350 14.95 -11.12 0.58
N HIS A 351 13.62 -11.01 0.47
CA HIS A 351 12.75 -11.02 1.64
C HIS A 351 12.61 -12.42 2.25
N ARG A 352 12.58 -13.48 1.42
CA ARG A 352 12.60 -14.87 1.89
C ARG A 352 13.86 -15.15 2.70
N VAL A 353 15.02 -14.78 2.14
CA VAL A 353 16.33 -14.91 2.81
C VAL A 353 16.34 -14.13 4.11
N TYR A 354 15.91 -12.87 4.11
CA TYR A 354 15.87 -12.04 5.32
C TYR A 354 14.99 -12.65 6.42
N LEU A 355 13.78 -13.12 6.09
CA LEU A 355 12.92 -13.78 7.08
C LEU A 355 13.52 -15.10 7.58
N GLN A 356 14.19 -15.85 6.72
CA GLN A 356 14.89 -17.09 7.10
C GLN A 356 16.04 -16.79 8.08
N GLU A 357 16.84 -15.76 7.83
CA GLU A 357 17.92 -15.31 8.73
C GLU A 357 17.37 -14.89 10.11
N LYS A 358 16.22 -14.20 10.15
CA LYS A 358 15.54 -13.87 11.42
C LYS A 358 15.05 -15.11 12.17
N MET A 359 14.48 -16.09 11.45
CA MET A 359 14.09 -17.37 12.04
C MET A 359 15.29 -18.12 12.61
N ASP A 360 16.41 -18.16 11.89
CA ASP A 360 17.63 -18.85 12.34
C ASP A 360 18.28 -18.15 13.55
N THR A 361 18.21 -16.81 13.61
CA THR A 361 18.63 -16.02 14.78
C THR A 361 17.83 -16.41 16.02
N LEU A 362 16.50 -16.49 15.90
CA LEU A 362 15.61 -16.88 17.00
C LEU A 362 15.78 -18.35 17.43
N ARG A 363 16.20 -19.24 16.52
CA ARG A 363 16.47 -20.66 16.83
C ARG A 363 17.53 -20.80 17.93
N GLY A 364 18.58 -19.98 17.90
CA GLY A 364 19.64 -20.01 18.91
C GLY A 364 19.14 -19.70 20.32
N SER A 365 18.06 -18.92 20.42
CA SER A 365 17.45 -18.50 21.68
C SER A 365 16.34 -19.43 22.18
N TYR A 366 15.74 -20.24 21.28
CA TYR A 366 14.60 -21.11 21.59
C TYR A 366 14.76 -22.51 20.97
N PRO A 367 15.72 -23.33 21.44
CA PRO A 367 16.10 -24.59 20.79
C PRO A 367 15.00 -25.68 20.79
N GLY A 368 13.93 -25.52 21.59
CA GLY A 368 12.82 -26.47 21.70
C GLY A 368 11.67 -26.25 20.72
N LEU A 369 11.65 -25.14 19.97
CA LEU A 369 10.56 -24.80 19.05
C LEU A 369 10.84 -25.30 17.62
N PRO A 370 9.79 -25.56 16.81
CA PRO A 370 9.94 -26.13 15.48
C PRO A 370 10.42 -25.06 14.49
N PHE A 371 11.72 -24.79 14.48
CA PHE A 371 12.37 -23.94 13.48
C PHE A 371 12.71 -24.68 12.18
N SER A 372 12.04 -25.81 11.88
CA SER A 372 12.34 -26.62 10.68
C SER A 372 12.55 -25.73 9.46
N PRO A 373 13.70 -25.84 8.78
CA PRO A 373 13.98 -25.00 7.63
C PRO A 373 12.86 -25.20 6.62
N VAL A 374 12.27 -24.10 6.16
CA VAL A 374 11.42 -24.17 4.98
C VAL A 374 12.38 -24.49 3.83
N PRO A 375 12.19 -25.60 3.09
CA PRO A 375 12.99 -25.83 1.91
C PRO A 375 12.77 -24.63 1.00
N LEU A 376 13.77 -23.75 0.92
CA LEU A 376 13.91 -22.83 -0.20
C LEU A 376 14.16 -23.76 -1.39
N GLY A 377 13.08 -24.28 -1.98
CA GLY A 377 13.15 -25.22 -3.10
C GLY A 377 14.14 -24.67 -4.12
N ALA A 378 15.00 -25.52 -4.68
CA ALA A 378 16.18 -25.17 -5.49
C ALA A 378 16.07 -23.84 -6.30
N LEU A 379 16.32 -22.71 -5.64
CA LEU A 379 16.24 -21.36 -6.22
C LEU A 379 17.63 -20.83 -6.61
N SER A 380 18.65 -21.71 -6.65
CA SER A 380 20.01 -21.31 -7.02
C SER A 380 20.29 -21.29 -8.53
N GLN A 381 19.31 -21.53 -9.41
CA GLN A 381 19.52 -21.42 -10.86
C GLN A 381 18.27 -20.92 -11.61
N ALA A 382 17.77 -19.76 -11.22
CA ALA A 382 17.08 -18.87 -12.15
C ALA A 382 17.19 -17.47 -11.56
N SER A 383 18.17 -16.69 -12.03
CA SER A 383 18.05 -15.24 -11.95
C SER A 383 16.66 -14.89 -12.50
N SER A 384 15.78 -14.38 -11.65
CA SER A 384 14.50 -13.84 -12.08
C SER A 384 14.79 -12.83 -13.19
N PRO A 385 14.11 -12.88 -14.35
CA PRO A 385 14.24 -11.84 -15.37
C PRO A 385 13.93 -10.44 -14.80
N MET A 386 13.21 -10.36 -13.68
CA MET A 386 12.93 -9.13 -12.94
C MET A 386 14.09 -8.62 -12.06
N ASP A 387 15.13 -9.41 -11.82
CA ASP A 387 16.35 -8.95 -11.14
C ASP A 387 17.44 -8.50 -12.14
N GLN A 388 17.18 -8.61 -13.46
CA GLN A 388 18.09 -8.20 -14.55
C GLN A 388 17.58 -7.01 -15.38
N LEU A 389 16.40 -6.48 -15.03
CA LEU A 389 15.83 -5.22 -15.53
C LEU A 389 15.84 -4.19 -14.41
#